data_AF-A0A8S0SRB7-F1
#
_entry.id   AF-A0A8S0SRB7-F1
#
_cell.length_a   1.000
_cell.length_b   1.000
_cell.length_c   1.000
_cell.angle_alpha   90.00
_cell.angle_beta   90.00
_cell.angle_gamma   90.00
#
_symmetry.space_group_name_H-M   'P 1'
#
loop_
_entity.id
_entity.type
_entity.pdbx_description
1 polymer ?
#
loop_
_entity_poly.entity_id
_entity_poly.type
_entity_poly.pdbx_seq_one_letter_code
_entity_poly.pdbx_strand_id
1 'polypeptide(L)' 'MVVQLDKLNPQVASRMVSAFSRWKRFDETRQNLAKAQLEMILSANGLSENVYEIASKSLAA' A
#
# COMPACT_ATOMS: atom_id res chain seq x y z
N MET A 1 6.71 4.00 6.86
CA MET A 1 7.23 5.06 5.97
C MET A 1 6.16 5.58 5.02
N VAL A 2 5.42 4.75 4.27
CA VAL A 2 4.36 5.22 3.35
C VAL A 2 3.36 6.16 4.03
N VAL A 3 2.80 5.78 5.18
CA VAL A 3 1.82 6.60 5.92
C VAL A 3 2.38 7.97 6.35
N GLN A 4 3.67 8.03 6.69
CA GLN A 4 4.32 9.30 7.05
C GLN A 4 4.58 10.16 5.81
N LEU A 5 5.03 9.52 4.73
CA LEU A 5 5.31 10.20 3.47
C LEU A 5 4.03 10.70 2.81
N ASP A 6 2.91 9.98 2.95
CA ASP A 6 1.62 10.37 2.39
C ASP A 6 1.16 11.74 2.91
N LYS A 7 1.40 12.03 4.19
CA LYS A 7 1.12 13.34 4.80
C LYS A 7 1.98 14.47 4.25
N LEU A 8 3.19 14.17 3.76
CA LEU A 8 4.15 15.16 3.26
C LEU A 8 4.09 15.31 1.74
N ASN A 9 3.93 14.19 1.04
CA ASN A 9 3.93 14.08 -0.40
C ASN A 9 3.15 12.82 -0.86
N PRO A 10 1.82 12.95 -1.04
CA PRO A 10 0.97 11.83 -1.42
C PRO A 10 1.29 11.27 -2.82
N GLN A 11 1.90 12.07 -3.72
CA GLN A 11 2.30 11.59 -5.05
C GLN A 11 3.48 10.62 -5.00
N VAL A 12 4.43 10.83 -4.08
CA VAL A 12 5.54 9.89 -3.90
C VAL A 12 5.05 8.66 -3.15
N ALA A 13 4.20 8.84 -2.14
CA ALA A 13 3.61 7.72 -1.40
C ALA A 13 2.81 6.79 -2.33
N SER A 14 1.99 7.32 -3.24
CA SER A 14 1.20 6.52 -4.19
C SER A 14 2.09 5.70 -5.14
N ARG A 15 3.20 6.27 -5.62
CA ARG A 15 4.21 5.53 -6.39
C ARG A 15 4.81 4.38 -5.60
N MET A 16 5.14 4.58 -4.31
CA MET A 16 5.66 3.51 -3.46
C MET A 16 4.64 2.38 -3.27
N VAL A 17 3.36 2.70 -3.03
CA VAL A 17 2.32 1.68 -2.87
C VAL A 17 2.08 0.90 -4.16
N SER A 18 2.21 1.53 -5.32
CA SER A 18 2.04 0.85 -6.61
C SER A 18 3.03 -0.32 -6.83
N ALA A 19 4.19 -0.32 -6.16
CA ALA A 19 5.13 -1.44 -6.17
C ALA A 19 4.55 -2.73 -5.59
N PHE A 20 3.55 -2.61 -4.70
CA PHE A 20 2.86 -3.77 -4.14
C PHE A 20 1.87 -4.39 -5.13
N SER A 21 1.48 -3.76 -6.25
CA SER A 21 0.47 -4.30 -7.19
C SER A 21 0.72 -5.72 -7.71
N ARG A 22 1.97 -6.21 -7.69
CA ARG A 22 2.37 -7.55 -8.17
C ARG A 22 2.68 -8.55 -7.04
N TRP A 23 2.34 -8.23 -5.81
CA TRP A 23 2.73 -8.98 -4.62
C TRP A 23 2.31 -10.47 -4.63
N LYS A 24 1.17 -10.80 -5.27
CA LYS A 24 0.67 -12.17 -5.42
C LYS A 24 1.56 -13.11 -6.25
N ARG A 25 2.58 -12.60 -6.93
CA ARG A 25 3.54 -13.41 -7.70
C ARG A 25 4.71 -13.95 -6.87
N PHE A 26 4.88 -13.47 -5.64
CA PHE A 26 5.94 -13.96 -4.74
C PHE A 26 5.50 -15.24 -4.03
N ASP A 27 6.40 -15.88 -3.28
CA ASP A 27 6.05 -17.00 -2.39
C ASP A 27 5.17 -16.54 -1.22
N GLU A 28 4.56 -17.50 -0.55
CA GLU A 28 3.61 -17.30 0.55
C GLU A 28 4.15 -16.40 1.67
N THR A 29 5.45 -16.50 2.00
CA THR A 29 6.03 -15.69 3.09
C THR A 29 6.00 -14.22 2.72
N ARG A 30 6.47 -13.89 1.51
CA ARG A 30 6.45 -12.51 1.00
C ARG A 30 5.04 -12.01 0.74
N GLN A 31 4.14 -12.89 0.33
CA GLN A 31 2.73 -12.56 0.15
C GLN A 31 2.10 -12.12 1.47
N ASN A 32 2.28 -12.89 2.54
CA ASN A 32 1.75 -12.59 3.86
C ASN A 32 2.29 -11.25 4.40
N LEU A 33 3.58 -10.98 4.19
CA LEU A 33 4.19 -9.70 4.57
C LEU A 33 3.60 -8.53 3.78
N ALA A 34 3.47 -8.67 2.46
CA ALA A 34 2.90 -7.62 1.62
C ALA A 34 1.44 -7.32 1.99
N LYS A 35 0.64 -8.37 2.21
CA LYS A 35 -0.75 -8.26 2.65
C LYS A 35 -0.86 -7.49 3.98
N ALA A 36 -0.07 -7.88 4.98
CA ALA A 36 -0.07 -7.21 6.28
C ALA A 36 0.31 -5.72 6.18
N GLN A 37 1.25 -5.37 5.30
CA GLN A 37 1.62 -3.96 5.07
C GLN A 37 0.52 -3.17 4.35
N LEU A 38 -0.16 -3.76 3.36
CA LEU A 38 -1.29 -3.13 2.68
C LEU A 38 -2.46 -2.89 3.64
N GLU A 39 -2.79 -3.86 4.48
CA GLU A 39 -3.81 -3.72 5.52
C GLU A 39 -3.45 -2.63 6.54
N MET A 40 -2.18 -2.57 6.98
CA MET A 40 -1.69 -1.52 7.87
C MET A 40 -1.81 -0.12 7.23
N ILE A 41 -1.46 0.03 5.95
CA ILE A 41 -1.61 1.30 5.23
C ILE A 41 -3.08 1.72 5.17
N LEU A 42 -3.99 0.80 4.83
CA LEU A 42 -5.42 1.08 4.75
C LEU A 42 -6.06 1.43 6.10
N SER A 43 -5.49 0.94 7.20
CA SER A 43 -5.93 1.29 8.56
C SER A 43 -5.52 2.69 9.02
N ALA A 44 -4.67 3.40 8.25
CA ALA A 44 -4.17 4.71 8.64
C ALA A 44 -5.24 5.80 8.47
N ASN A 45 -5.45 6.60 9.52
CA ASN A 45 -6.32 7.76 9.47
C ASN A 45 -5.71 8.89 8.63
N GLY A 46 -6.55 9.54 7.82
CA GLY A 46 -6.15 10.68 7.00
C GLY A 46 -5.28 10.30 5.80
N LEU A 47 -5.41 9.07 5.31
CA LEU A 47 -4.74 8.60 4.10
C LEU A 47 -5.28 9.36 2.87
N SER A 48 -4.38 9.73 1.94
CA SER A 48 -4.78 10.35 0.68
C SER A 48 -5.57 9.38 -0.20
N GLU A 49 -6.48 9.93 -0.99
CA GLU A 49 -7.37 9.17 -1.88
C GLU A 49 -6.59 8.26 -2.84
N ASN A 50 -5.54 8.79 -3.48
CA ASN A 50 -4.70 8.01 -4.39
C ASN A 50 -4.01 6.84 -3.69
N VAL A 51 -3.51 7.02 -2.47
CA VAL A 51 -2.86 5.92 -1.74
C VAL A 51 -3.88 4.88 -1.31
N TYR A 52 -5.05 5.31 -0.84
CA TYR A 52 -6.16 4.42 -0.49
C TYR A 52 -6.62 3.59 -1.69
N GLU A 53 -6.82 4.22 -2.85
CA GLU A 53 -7.27 3.54 -4.05
C GLU A 53 -6.27 2.47 -4.51
N ILE A 54 -4.98 2.81 -4.59
CA ILE A 54 -3.95 1.85 -5.02
C ILE A 54 -3.80 0.71 -4.00
N ALA A 55 -3.81 1.01 -2.69
CA ALA A 55 -3.67 0.01 -1.65
C ALA A 55 -4.87 -0.96 -1.64
N SER A 56 -6.10 -0.43 -1.72
CA SER A 56 -7.32 -1.25 -1.75
C SER A 56 -7.41 -2.13 -2.99
N LYS A 57 -7.11 -1.58 -4.17
CA LYS A 57 -7.03 -2.35 -5.42
C LYS A 57 -5.95 -3.42 -5.36
N SER A 58 -4.79 -3.11 -4.79
CA SER A 58 -3.70 -4.09 -4.65
C SER A 58 -4.08 -5.22 -3.69
N LEU A 59 -4.85 -4.94 -2.64
CA LEU A 59 -5.31 -5.96 -1.69
C LEU A 59 -6.42 -6.86 -2.26
N ALA A 60 -7.29 -6.30 -3.11
CA ALA A 60 -8.38 -7.02 -3.76
C ALA A 60 -7.93 -7.86 -4.97
N ALA A 61 -6.91 -7.39 -5.71
CA ALA A 61 -6.28 -8.11 -6.82
C ALA A 61 -5.66 -9.40 -6.34
#